data_AF-A0A3B8W5U6-F1
#
_entry.id   AF-A0A3B8W5U6-F1
#
_cell.length_a   1.000
_cell.length_b   1.000
_cell.length_c   1.000
_cell.angle_alpha   90.00
_cell.angle_beta   90.00
_cell.angle_gamma   90.00
#
_symmetry.space_group_name_H-M   'P 1'
#
loop_
_entity.id
_entity.type
_entity.pdbx_description
1 polymer ?
#
loop_
_entity_poly.entity_id
_entity_poly.type
_entity_poly.pdbx_seq_one_letter_code
_entity_poly.pdbx_strand_id
1 'polypeptide(L)' 'MGEHSIRIAEYSEERRAFLQHLLHDVQALDLMVERGLIETGIARIGAEQEFFLVDRHFKPTRNGPEVLTQLNDP' A
#
# COMPACT_ATOMS: atom_id res chain seq x y z
N MET A 1 -0.84 8.91 0.43
CA MET A 1 -0.18 7.66 -0.08
C MET A 1 -0.19 6.62 1.04
N GLY A 2 -0.39 5.33 0.72
CA GLY A 2 -0.78 4.28 1.68
C GLY A 2 -0.05 4.25 3.03
N GLU A 3 -0.75 3.77 4.06
CA GLU A 3 -0.20 3.68 5.42
C GLU A 3 0.97 2.68 5.48
N HIS A 4 2.17 3.18 5.76
CA HIS A 4 3.38 2.35 5.91
C HIS A 4 3.61 1.93 7.37
N SER A 5 2.54 1.56 8.08
CA SER A 5 2.65 0.92 9.41
C SER A 5 3.04 -0.55 9.23
N ILE A 6 4.30 -0.76 8.84
CA ILE A 6 4.83 -2.10 8.53
C ILE A 6 5.46 -2.67 9.80
N ARG A 7 4.88 -3.74 10.34
CA ARG A 7 5.53 -4.55 11.37
C ARG A 7 6.34 -5.65 10.70
N ILE A 8 7.66 -5.59 10.80
CA ILE A 8 8.52 -6.66 10.32
C ILE A 8 8.30 -7.89 11.23
N ALA A 9 7.91 -9.02 10.65
CA ALA A 9 7.84 -10.28 11.36
C ALA A 9 9.27 -10.78 11.64
N GLU A 10 9.72 -10.68 12.89
CA GLU A 10 11.07 -11.06 13.31
C GLU A 10 11.17 -12.57 13.58
N TYR A 11 10.03 -13.21 13.88
CA TYR A 11 9.97 -14.61 14.28
C TYR A 11 9.17 -15.50 13.30
N SER A 12 9.50 -16.79 13.27
CA SER A 12 8.88 -17.77 12.38
C SER A 12 7.37 -17.91 12.59
N GLU A 13 6.88 -17.75 13.82
CA GLU A 13 5.46 -17.82 14.15
C GLU A 13 4.67 -16.63 13.61
N GLU A 14 5.20 -15.42 13.75
CA GLU A 14 4.59 -14.21 13.19
C GLU A 14 4.51 -14.29 11.66
N ARG A 15 5.57 -14.80 11.02
CA ARG A 15 5.59 -15.03 9.59
C ARG A 15 4.54 -16.06 9.16
N ARG A 16 4.36 -17.13 9.94
CA ARG A 16 3.32 -18.14 9.68
C ARG A 16 1.92 -17.53 9.79
N ALA A 17 1.66 -16.73 10.83
CA ALA A 17 0.39 -16.04 11.02
C ALA A 17 0.11 -15.05 9.87
N PHE A 18 1.11 -14.28 9.45
CA PHE A 18 1.00 -13.37 8.32
C PHE A 18 0.63 -14.11 7.02
N LEU A 19 1.32 -15.22 6.72
CA LEU A 19 1.01 -16.02 5.54
C LEU A 19 -0.40 -16.61 5.59
N GLN A 20 -0.86 -17.01 6.78
CA GLN A 20 -2.23 -17.50 6.97
C GLN A 20 -3.26 -16.41 6.67
N HIS A 21 -3.06 -15.18 7.16
CA HIS A 21 -3.93 -14.06 6.85
C HIS A 21 -3.96 -13.74 5.35
N LEU A 22 -2.80 -13.74 4.70
CA LEU A 22 -2.71 -13.48 3.26
C LEU A 22 -3.47 -14.53 2.44
N LEU A 23 -3.44 -15.80 2.85
CA LEU A 23 -4.25 -16.85 2.22
C LEU A 23 -5.75 -16.64 2.46
N HIS A 24 -6.14 -16.24 3.68
CA HIS A 24 -7.54 -15.93 3.98
C HIS A 24 -8.04 -14.73 3.17
N ASP A 25 -7.22 -13.71 2.92
CA ASP A 25 -7.59 -12.55 2.12
C ASP A 25 -7.84 -12.95 0.65
N VAL A 26 -7.01 -13.83 0.09
CA VAL A 26 -7.23 -14.38 -1.26
C VAL A 26 -8.53 -15.19 -1.32
N GLN A 27 -8.79 -16.01 -0.30
CA GLN A 27 -10.05 -16.76 -0.22
C GLN A 27 -11.27 -15.85 -0.08
N ALA A 28 -11.15 -14.77 0.69
CA ALA A 28 -12.21 -13.77 0.84
C ALA A 28 -12.48 -13.06 -0.50
N LEU A 29 -11.44 -12.71 -1.25
CA LEU A 29 -11.57 -12.12 -2.58
C LEU A 29 -12.29 -13.08 -3.55
N ASP A 30 -11.94 -14.36 -3.54
CA ASP A 30 -12.59 -15.38 -4.37
C ASP A 30 -14.10 -15.47 -4.06
N LEU A 31 -14.46 -15.53 -2.76
CA LEU A 31 -15.86 -15.48 -2.31
C LEU A 31 -16.58 -14.20 -2.73
N MET A 32 -15.90 -13.06 -2.74
CA MET A 32 -16.48 -11.79 -3.20
C MET A 32 -16.77 -11.81 -4.70
N VAL A 33 -15.90 -12.43 -5.49
CA VAL A 33 -16.11 -12.62 -6.94
C VAL A 33 -17.29 -13.57 -7.18
N GLU A 34 -17.29 -14.75 -6.55
CA GLU A 34 -18.36 -15.75 -6.70
C GLU A 34 -19.74 -15.20 -6.33
N ARG A 35 -19.81 -14.38 -5.27
CA ARG A 35 -21.06 -13.82 -4.74
C ARG A 35 -21.44 -12.48 -5.37
N GLY A 36 -20.66 -11.98 -6.34
CA GLY A 36 -20.93 -10.71 -6.99
C GLY A 36 -20.90 -9.51 -6.04
N LEU A 37 -20.02 -9.53 -5.04
CA LEU A 37 -19.88 -8.46 -4.04
C LEU A 37 -19.01 -7.29 -4.52
N ILE A 38 -18.42 -7.40 -5.71
CA ILE A 38 -17.69 -6.31 -6.37
C ILE A 38 -18.69 -5.43 -7.14
N GLU A 39 -18.56 -4.11 -6.99
CA GLU A 39 -19.40 -3.11 -7.67
C GLU A 39 -19.39 -3.32 -9.20
N THR A 40 -20.56 -3.24 -9.84
CA THR A 40 -20.71 -3.37 -11.30
C THR A 40 -21.43 -2.15 -11.88
N GLY A 41 -21.20 -1.87 -13.17
CA GLY A 41 -21.87 -0.77 -13.89
C GLY A 41 -21.32 0.63 -13.63
N ILE A 42 -20.23 0.76 -12.87
CA ILE A 42 -19.56 2.03 -12.57
C ILE A 42 -18.11 1.95 -13.03
N ALA A 43 -17.67 2.92 -13.83
CA ALA A 43 -16.27 3.08 -14.20
C ALA A 43 -15.58 4.00 -13.20
N ARG A 44 -14.50 3.52 -12.57
CA ARG A 44 -13.63 4.32 -11.69
C ARG A 44 -12.25 4.42 -12.33
N ILE A 45 -11.62 5.57 -12.19
CA ILE A 45 -10.24 5.80 -12.62
C ILE A 45 -9.41 6.04 -11.35
N GLY A 46 -8.46 5.14 -11.09
CA GLY A 46 -7.40 5.37 -10.12
C GLY A 46 -6.19 5.98 -10.83
N ALA A 47 -5.57 6.98 -10.22
CA ALA A 47 -4.32 7.56 -10.68
C ALA A 47 -3.37 7.68 -9.47
N GLU A 48 -2.16 7.18 -9.62
CA GLU A 48 -1.08 7.29 -8.64
C GLU A 48 0.13 7.91 -9.31
N GLN A 49 0.90 8.68 -8.54
CA GLN A 49 2.11 9.34 -9.01
C GLN A 49 3.24 9.13 -8.03
N GLU A 50 4.41 8.79 -8.56
CA GLU A 50 5.66 8.67 -7.82
C GLU A 50 6.62 9.79 -8.24
N PHE A 51 7.35 10.34 -7.27
CA PHE A 51 8.29 11.43 -7.50
C PHE A 51 9.69 11.06 -7.00
N PHE A 52 10.70 11.44 -7.79
CA PHE A 52 12.09 11.48 -7.33
C PHE A 52 12.44 12.90 -6.93
N LEU A 53 12.79 13.10 -5.67
CA LEU A 53 13.23 14.39 -5.20
C LEU A 53 14.72 14.59 -5.56
N VAL A 54 15.04 15.75 -6.14
CA VAL A 54 16.41 16.14 -6.46
C VAL A 54 16.76 17.52 -5.91
N ASP A 55 18.05 17.77 -5.68
CA ASP A 55 18.56 19.09 -5.30
C ASP A 55 18.81 20.00 -6.52
N ARG A 56 19.29 21.23 -6.28
CA ARG A 56 19.62 22.21 -7.33
C ARG A 56 20.73 21.77 -8.30
N HIS A 57 21.44 20.70 -7.98
CA HIS A 57 22.49 20.09 -8.81
C HIS A 57 22.01 18.79 -9.45
N PHE A 58 20.70 18.50 -9.43
CA PHE A 58 20.07 17.29 -9.94
C PHE A 58 20.58 16.00 -9.29
N LYS A 59 21.04 16.08 -8.03
CA LYS A 59 21.40 14.89 -7.24
C LYS A 59 20.20 14.42 -6.41
N PRO A 60 20.07 13.10 -6.15
CA PRO A 60 19.02 12.60 -5.26
C PRO A 60 19.10 13.28 -3.89
N THR A 61 17.97 13.78 -3.39
CA THR A 61 17.89 14.35 -2.04
C THR A 61 17.24 13.38 -1.07
N ARG A 62 17.51 13.57 0.22
CA ARG A 62 17.02 12.75 1.33
C ARG A 62 15.87 13.39 2.11
N ASN A 63 15.39 14.54 1.67
CA ASN A 63 14.34 15.32 2.35
C ASN A 63 12.91 14.75 2.18
N GLY A 64 12.76 13.50 1.73
CA GLY A 64 11.47 12.85 1.52
C GLY A 64 10.58 12.85 2.77
N PRO A 65 11.08 12.40 3.95
CA PRO A 65 10.30 12.38 5.19
C PRO A 65 9.80 13.77 5.63
N GLU A 66 10.63 14.81 5.48
CA GLU A 66 10.27 16.18 5.80
C GLU A 66 9.20 16.72 4.84
N VAL A 67 9.35 16.45 3.53
CA VAL A 67 8.35 16.80 2.52
C VAL A 67 7.02 16.11 2.82
N LEU A 68 7.02 14.81 3.13
CA LEU A 68 5.82 14.05 3.48
C LEU A 68 5.13 14.62 4.73
N THR A 69 5.90 14.96 5.77
CA THR A 69 5.36 15.59 6.99
C THR A 69 4.70 16.93 6.70
N GLN A 70 5.27 17.73 5.78
CA GLN A 70 4.72 19.03 5.40
C GLN A 70 3.51 18.95 4.46
N LEU A 71 3.45 17.92 3.60
CA LEU A 71 2.32 17.71 2.70
C LEU A 71 1.00 17.52 3.46
N ASN A 72 1.06 16.96 4.68
CA ASN A 72 -0.11 16.73 5.55
C ASN A 72 -1.27 16.07 4.77
N ASP A 73 -0.91 15.07 3.95
CA ASP A 73 -1.82 14.27 3.13
C ASP A 73 -2.72 13.43 4.07
N PRO A 74 -4.05 13.48 3.94
CA PRO A 74 -4.97 12.68 4.76
C PRO A 74 -4.91 11.17 4.50
#